data_AF-A0A1F3VH06-F1
#
_entry.id   AF-A0A1F3VH06-F1
#
_cell.length_a   1.000
_cell.length_b   1.000
_cell.length_c   1.000
_cell.angle_alpha   90.00
_cell.angle_beta   90.00
_cell.angle_gamma   90.00
#
_symmetry.space_group_name_H-M   'P 1'
#
loop_
_entity.id
_entity.type
_entity.pdbx_description
1 polymer ?
#
loop_
_entity_poly.entity_id
_entity_poly.type
_entity_poly.pdbx_seq_one_letter_code
_entity_poly.pdbx_strand_id
1 'polypeptide(L)'
;MKWKILVNLLSVLSGYFFTGNLWAEYRAYQYYVTSKYSFPQKTQSYLVTSTLTPDAYISYHGGNDVIALDLVQTWMCLGHTGQKLICPSPTQLDSL
;
A
#
# COMPACT_ATOMS: atom_id res chain seq x y z
N MET A 1 21.13 -36.39 -34.82
CA MET A 1 21.76 -35.40 -33.90
C MET A 1 21.11 -34.02 -33.94
N LYS A 2 20.72 -33.49 -35.11
CA LYS A 2 20.10 -32.14 -35.25
C LYS A 2 18.70 -31.98 -34.61
N TRP A 3 17.88 -33.04 -34.55
CA TRP A 3 16.51 -33.00 -33.98
C TRP A 3 16.49 -32.73 -32.46
N LYS A 4 17.41 -33.32 -31.69
CA LYS A 4 17.49 -33.10 -30.24
C LYS A 4 17.84 -31.65 -29.87
N ILE A 5 18.67 -31.01 -30.69
CA ILE A 5 19.08 -29.61 -30.53
C ILE A 5 17.91 -28.68 -30.85
N LEU A 6 17.12 -29.01 -31.88
CA LEU A 6 15.91 -28.29 -32.26
C LEU A 6 14.81 -28.37 -31.19
N VAL A 7 14.64 -29.54 -30.56
CA VAL A 7 13.68 -29.72 -29.45
C VAL A 7 14.11 -28.94 -28.20
N ASN A 8 15.40 -28.94 -27.86
CA ASN A 8 15.91 -28.13 -26.75
C ASN A 8 15.82 -26.62 -27.02
N LEU A 9 16.05 -26.19 -28.26
CA LEU A 9 15.86 -24.79 -28.64
C LEU A 9 14.38 -24.38 -28.57
N LEU A 10 13.46 -25.24 -29.00
CA LEU A 10 12.02 -24.99 -28.87
C LEU A 10 11.57 -24.93 -27.40
N SER A 11 12.09 -25.79 -26.53
CA SER A 11 11.73 -25.77 -25.12
C SER A 11 12.21 -24.49 -24.43
N VAL A 12 13.41 -24.00 -24.76
CA VAL A 12 13.94 -22.73 -24.24
C VAL A 12 13.15 -21.53 -24.77
N LEU A 13 12.77 -21.52 -26.06
CA LEU A 13 11.93 -20.44 -26.62
C LEU A 13 10.53 -20.38 -25.99
N SER A 14 9.96 -21.51 -25.59
CA SER A 14 8.63 -21.56 -24.95
C SER A 14 8.60 -20.90 -23.55
N GLY A 15 9.74 -20.87 -22.85
CA GLY A 15 9.85 -20.25 -21.52
C GLY A 15 9.85 -18.72 -21.54
N TYR A 16 10.07 -18.09 -22.70
CA TYR A 16 10.16 -16.63 -22.83
C TYR A 16 8.81 -15.91 -23.00
N PHE A 17 7.71 -16.65 -23.18
CA PHE A 17 6.40 -16.06 -23.47
C PHE A 17 5.55 -15.69 -22.23
N PHE A 18 6.05 -15.89 -21.01
CA PHE A 18 5.34 -15.56 -19.77
C PHE A 18 5.83 -14.27 -19.11
N THR A 19 5.70 -13.13 -19.80
CA THR A 19 5.79 -11.82 -19.14
C THR A 19 4.38 -11.24 -19.00
N GLY A 20 3.66 -11.65 -17.95
CA GLY A 20 2.38 -11.04 -17.60
C GLY A 20 2.59 -9.62 -17.07
N ASN A 21 1.71 -8.70 -17.46
CA ASN A 21 1.65 -7.37 -16.84
C ASN A 21 1.13 -7.54 -15.41
N LEU A 22 2.01 -7.48 -14.42
CA LEU A 22 1.61 -7.42 -13.01
C LEU A 22 1.13 -6.00 -12.72
N TRP A 23 -0.18 -5.81 -12.71
CA TRP A 23 -0.78 -4.57 -12.25
C TRP A 23 -0.60 -4.56 -10.74
N ALA A 24 0.28 -3.69 -10.25
CA ALA A 24 0.43 -3.50 -8.82
C ALA A 24 -0.89 -2.96 -8.25
N GLU A 25 -1.24 -3.41 -7.07
CA GLU A 25 -2.33 -2.84 -6.27
C GLU A 25 -1.77 -2.54 -4.89
N TYR A 26 -2.29 -1.49 -4.27
CA TYR A 26 -1.96 -1.18 -2.89
C TYR A 26 -3.20 -0.77 -2.12
N ARG A 27 -3.11 -0.90 -0.80
CA ARG A 27 -4.19 -0.50 0.09
C ARG A 27 -3.88 0.85 0.70
N ALA A 28 -4.87 1.73 0.67
CA ALA A 28 -4.84 2.99 1.39
C ALA A 28 -5.65 2.84 2.68
N TYR A 29 -5.21 3.55 3.71
CA TYR A 29 -5.82 3.57 5.03
C TYR A 29 -5.98 5.02 5.45
N GLN A 30 -7.15 5.35 5.96
CA GLN A 30 -7.37 6.61 6.65
C GLN A 30 -7.46 6.34 8.15
N TYR A 31 -6.60 7.03 8.90
CA TYR A 31 -6.53 6.92 10.35
C TYR A 31 -6.95 8.22 11.00
N TYR A 32 -7.57 8.10 12.16
CA TYR A 32 -7.63 9.15 13.17
C TYR A 32 -6.49 8.88 14.16
N VAL A 33 -5.48 9.75 14.15
CA VAL A 33 -4.28 9.62 14.99
C VAL A 33 -4.49 10.47 16.24
N THR A 34 -4.23 9.90 17.40
CA THR A 34 -4.24 10.63 18.67
C THR A 34 -2.91 10.44 19.39
N SER A 35 -2.30 11.54 19.83
CA SER A 35 -1.11 11.48 20.68
C SER A 35 -1.48 10.96 22.07
N LYS A 36 -0.75 9.96 22.57
CA LYS A 36 -0.87 9.48 23.96
C LYS A 36 -0.12 10.38 24.94
N TYR A 37 0.81 11.21 24.46
CA TYR A 37 1.45 12.23 25.27
C TYR A 37 0.48 13.38 25.55
N SER A 38 0.10 13.50 26.82
CA SER A 38 -0.61 14.66 27.33
C SER A 38 0.37 15.78 27.62
N PHE A 39 0.69 16.60 26.63
CA PHE A 39 1.25 17.91 26.92
C PHE A 39 0.16 18.79 27.54
N PRO A 40 0.49 19.67 28.51
CA PRO A 40 -0.49 20.50 29.22
C PRO A 40 -1.27 21.48 28.31
N GLN A 41 -0.90 21.56 27.02
CA GLN A 41 -1.59 22.37 26.02
C GLN A 41 -1.93 21.51 24.80
N LYS A 42 -3.09 20.86 24.87
CA LYS A 42 -3.82 20.22 23.75
C LYS A 42 -3.22 18.90 23.22
N THR A 43 -3.95 17.80 23.46
CA THR A 43 -3.81 16.57 22.69
C THR A 43 -4.11 16.88 21.22
N GLN A 44 -3.12 16.74 20.36
CA GLN A 44 -3.29 16.95 18.92
C GLN A 44 -3.76 15.62 18.30
N SER A 45 -5.03 15.59 17.88
CA SER A 45 -5.58 14.52 17.07
C SER A 45 -5.85 15.02 15.65
N TYR A 46 -5.59 14.19 14.65
CA TYR A 46 -5.75 14.55 13.24
C TYR A 46 -6.08 13.34 12.36
N LEU A 47 -6.71 13.61 11.22
CA LEU A 47 -6.93 12.61 10.18
C LEU A 47 -5.73 12.56 9.24
N VAL A 48 -5.32 11.36 8.88
CA VAL A 48 -4.24 11.13 7.91
C VAL A 48 -4.56 9.96 7.01
N THR A 49 -4.16 10.05 5.75
CA THR A 49 -4.23 8.94 4.81
C THR A 49 -2.82 8.42 4.56
N SER A 50 -2.62 7.11 4.67
CA SER A 50 -1.33 6.45 4.48
C SER A 50 -1.48 5.12 3.76
N THR A 51 -0.41 4.65 3.14
CA THR A 51 -0.29 3.30 2.56
C THR A 51 0.24 2.28 3.58
N LEU A 52 0.68 2.74 4.76
CA LEU A 52 1.17 1.88 5.83
C LEU A 52 0.00 1.17 6.51
N THR A 53 0.17 -0.13 6.74
CA THR A 53 -0.71 -0.92 7.61
C THR A 53 -0.70 -0.34 9.03
N PRO A 54 -1.70 -0.64 9.88
CA PRO A 54 -1.76 -0.08 11.23
C PRO A 54 -0.47 -0.32 12.01
N ASP A 55 0.04 -1.56 12.02
CA ASP A 55 1.26 -1.91 12.75
C ASP A 55 2.51 -1.21 12.19
N ALA A 56 2.59 -1.05 10.87
CA ALA A 56 3.70 -0.34 10.23
C ALA A 56 3.65 1.16 10.53
N TYR A 57 2.45 1.76 10.52
CA TYR A 57 2.26 3.16 10.88
C TYR A 57 2.65 3.42 12.33
N ILE A 58 2.16 2.59 13.26
CA ILE A 58 2.52 2.66 14.68
C ILE A 58 4.05 2.57 14.84
N SER A 59 4.67 1.57 14.22
CA SER A 59 6.12 1.35 14.33
C SER A 59 6.93 2.51 13.77
N TYR A 60 6.50 3.09 12.64
CA TYR A 60 7.16 4.24 12.02
C TYR A 60 7.03 5.51 12.89
N HIS A 61 5.94 5.67 13.62
CA HIS A 61 5.63 6.86 14.43
C HIS A 61 5.97 6.71 15.93
N GLY A 62 6.92 5.85 16.27
CA GLY A 62 7.47 5.75 17.63
C GLY A 62 6.81 4.69 18.51
N GLY A 63 5.91 3.88 17.96
CA GLY A 63 5.31 2.74 18.65
C GLY A 63 4.00 3.05 19.37
N ASN A 64 3.41 2.01 19.93
CA ASN A 64 2.09 2.08 20.56
C ASN A 64 2.09 2.89 21.86
N ASP A 65 3.25 3.22 22.42
CA ASP A 65 3.32 4.06 23.63
C ASP A 65 3.17 5.56 23.31
N VAL A 66 3.43 5.96 22.06
CA VAL A 66 3.44 7.36 21.64
C VAL A 66 2.11 7.79 21.01
N ILE A 67 1.51 6.92 20.21
CA ILE A 67 0.28 7.22 19.47
C ILE A 67 -0.80 6.13 19.64
N ALA A 68 -2.05 6.54 19.51
CA ALA A 68 -3.20 5.68 19.25
C ALA A 68 -3.67 5.90 17.81
N LEU A 69 -4.13 4.83 17.16
CA LEU A 69 -4.74 4.87 15.84
C LEU A 69 -6.14 4.27 15.88
N ASP A 70 -7.09 5.00 15.32
CA ASP A 70 -8.40 4.47 14.96
C ASP A 70 -8.52 4.40 13.43
N LEU A 71 -8.84 3.22 12.88
CA LEU A 71 -9.06 3.05 11.45
C LEU A 71 -10.43 3.60 11.08
N VAL A 72 -10.45 4.63 10.21
CA VAL A 72 -11.69 5.27 9.75
C VAL A 72 -12.23 4.55 8.52
N GLN A 73 -11.38 4.33 7.52
CA GLN A 73 -11.73 3.64 6.29
C GLN A 73 -10.49 3.09 5.58
N THR A 74 -10.72 2.17 4.66
CA THR A 74 -9.67 1.59 3.81
C THR A 74 -10.23 1.29 2.42
N TRP A 75 -9.39 1.45 1.39
CA TRP A 75 -9.75 1.16 0.01
C TRP A 75 -8.54 0.67 -0.78
N MET A 76 -8.82 0.02 -1.92
CA MET A 76 -7.79 -0.46 -2.84
C MET A 76 -7.52 0.60 -3.91
N CYS A 77 -6.24 0.84 -4.17
CA CYS A 77 -5.77 1.69 -5.25
C CYS A 77 -5.03 0.83 -6.28
N LEU A 78 -5.31 1.08 -7.55
CA LEU A 78 -4.57 0.48 -8.66
C LEU A 78 -3.25 1.23 -8.88
N GLY A 79 -2.19 0.50 -9.20
CA GLY A 79 -0.86 1.01 -9.45
C GLY A 79 0.14 0.80 -8.30
N HIS A 80 1.23 1.56 -8.31
CA HIS A 80 2.31 1.46 -7.33
C HIS A 80 2.35 2.67 -6.39
N THR A 81 2.85 2.45 -5.17
CA THR A 81 2.97 3.47 -4.10
C THR A 81 4.19 4.39 -4.25
N GLY A 82 5.10 4.12 -5.18
CA GLY A 82 6.30 4.94 -5.40
C GLY A 82 5.98 6.31 -6.02
N GLN A 83 6.01 7.37 -5.19
CA GLN A 83 5.96 8.80 -5.58
C GLN A 83 4.67 9.31 -6.21
N LYS A 84 3.58 8.54 -6.20
CA LYS A 84 2.27 8.98 -6.64
C LYS A 84 1.41 9.40 -5.45
N LEU A 85 0.48 10.34 -5.70
CA LEU A 85 -0.56 10.67 -4.73
C LEU A 85 -1.42 9.44 -4.48
N ILE A 86 -1.85 9.27 -3.23
CA ILE A 86 -2.79 8.21 -2.85
C ILE A 86 -4.12 8.45 -3.60
N CYS A 87 -4.70 7.39 -4.17
CA CYS A 87 -5.95 7.52 -4.92
C CYS A 87 -7.10 8.01 -4.00
N PRO A 88 -8.07 8.78 -4.52
CA PRO A 88 -9.16 9.31 -3.70
C PRO A 88 -9.97 8.19 -3.06
N SER A 89 -10.48 8.45 -1.86
CA SER A 89 -11.39 7.50 -1.21
C SER A 89 -12.72 7.42 -1.97
N PRO A 90 -13.44 6.27 -1.94
CA PRO A 90 -14.75 6.14 -2.57
C PRO A 90 -15.73 7.23 -2.13
N THR A 91 -15.75 7.54 -0.83
CA THR A 91 -16.62 8.57 -0.25
C THR A 91 -16.33 9.97 -0.80
N GLN A 92 -15.07 10.29 -1.14
CA GLN A 92 -14.74 11.57 -1.80
C GLN A 92 -15.23 11.59 -3.25
N LEU A 93 -15.20 10.44 -3.94
CA LEU A 93 -15.63 10.34 -5.33
C LEU A 93 -17.16 10.51 -5.45
N ASP A 94 -17.93 9.99 -4.50
CA ASP A 94 -19.40 10.09 -4.46
C ASP A 94 -19.92 11.50 -4.15
N SER A 95 -19.05 12.38 -3.64
CA SER A 95 -19.38 13.76 -3.26
C SER A 95 -19.12 14.81 -4.36
N LEU A 96 -18.69 14.37 -5.54
CA LEU A 96 -18.38 15.18 -6.72
C LEU A 96 -19.44 14.98 -7.82
#